data_AF-A0A2D6UZA8-F1
#
_entry.id   AF-A0A2D6UZA8-F1
#
_cell.length_a   1.000
_cell.length_b   1.000
_cell.length_c   1.000
_cell.angle_alpha   90.00
_cell.angle_beta   90.00
_cell.angle_gamma   90.00
#
_symmetry.space_group_name_H-M   'P 1'
#
loop_
_entity.id
_entity.type
_entity.pdbx_description
1 polymer ?
#
loop_
_entity_poly.entity_id
_entity_poly.type
_entity_poly.pdbx_seq_one_letter_code
_entity_poly.pdbx_strand_id
1 'polypeptide(L)'
;DESQNSKPFDPNTFITKFLLTGFVFFLVLGIVFAANGNPFSSDNDSEPAEIVQATVTLETSDTDPIEQTEDEAGSIQSGDDSEVNSELSDTEVSPIFEMVSVLGADDFDPLGDGVEHPELIDNLLDEDPETIWYSETYANRSMGGLKDGVGVVIELRKPYELQRVAIETANTGWSGEIFVADSPQSALAAWGASVGSITSSQGNATVDLTGLTGGAVLVWFTDLGDKPPPGIRMEISGIEVS
;
A
#
# COMPACT_ATOMS: atom_id res chain seq x y z
N ASP A 1 -45.15 -36.98 -15.75
CA ASP A 1 -44.07 -37.96 -15.84
C ASP A 1 -43.28 -37.63 -17.09
N GLU A 2 -42.18 -36.90 -16.94
CA GLU A 2 -41.35 -36.44 -18.05
C GLU A 2 -39.94 -36.20 -17.51
N SER A 3 -39.02 -37.13 -17.80
CA SER A 3 -37.68 -37.15 -17.23
C SER A 3 -36.71 -36.33 -18.08
N GLN A 4 -36.21 -35.22 -17.51
CA GLN A 4 -35.14 -34.44 -18.13
C GLN A 4 -33.80 -35.18 -17.96
N ASN A 5 -33.37 -35.80 -19.06
CA ASN A 5 -32.10 -36.53 -19.17
C ASN A 5 -30.93 -35.56 -19.34
N SER A 6 -30.28 -35.18 -18.23
CA SER A 6 -29.08 -34.35 -18.26
C SER A 6 -27.88 -35.13 -18.83
N LYS A 7 -27.30 -34.64 -19.94
CA LYS A 7 -26.03 -35.16 -20.46
C LYS A 7 -24.92 -34.96 -19.41
N PRO A 8 -24.02 -35.93 -19.21
CA PRO A 8 -22.85 -35.74 -18.37
C PRO A 8 -21.89 -34.71 -18.97
N PHE A 9 -21.26 -33.93 -18.10
CA PHE A 9 -20.23 -32.96 -18.42
C PHE A 9 -18.96 -33.67 -18.93
N ASP A 10 -18.46 -33.29 -20.11
CA ASP A 10 -17.23 -33.85 -20.69
C ASP A 10 -16.06 -32.85 -20.58
N PRO A 11 -15.12 -33.06 -19.63
CA PRO A 11 -14.03 -32.12 -19.38
C PRO A 11 -13.04 -32.02 -20.56
N ASN A 12 -13.00 -33.00 -21.46
CA ASN A 12 -12.03 -33.01 -22.56
C ASN A 12 -12.30 -31.91 -23.60
N THR A 13 -13.56 -31.47 -23.73
CA THR A 13 -13.95 -30.42 -24.70
C THR A 13 -13.38 -29.04 -24.33
N PHE A 14 -13.11 -28.77 -23.06
CA PHE A 14 -12.57 -27.49 -22.60
C PHE A 14 -11.07 -27.36 -22.89
N ILE A 15 -10.30 -28.41 -22.59
CA ILE A 15 -8.84 -28.45 -22.74
C ILE A 15 -8.41 -28.25 -24.21
N THR A 16 -9.13 -28.85 -25.17
CA THR A 16 -8.79 -28.74 -26.60
C THR A 16 -9.01 -27.32 -27.17
N LYS A 17 -9.91 -26.53 -26.57
CA LYS A 17 -10.13 -25.12 -26.99
C LYS A 17 -9.15 -24.14 -26.37
N PHE A 18 -8.62 -24.43 -25.18
CA PHE A 18 -7.62 -23.59 -24.52
C PHE A 18 -6.26 -23.66 -25.22
N LEU A 19 -5.86 -24.84 -25.69
CA LEU A 19 -4.54 -25.07 -26.30
C LEU A 19 -4.37 -24.53 -27.73
N LEU A 20 -5.45 -24.26 -28.48
CA LEU A 20 -5.33 -23.82 -29.88
C LEU A 20 -5.16 -22.30 -30.04
N THR A 21 -5.63 -21.50 -29.06
CA THR A 21 -5.53 -20.03 -29.11
C THR A 21 -4.20 -19.53 -28.54
N GLY A 22 -3.64 -20.21 -27.54
CA GLY A 22 -2.42 -19.78 -26.84
C GLY A 22 -1.11 -19.92 -27.62
N PHE A 23 -1.07 -20.72 -28.70
CA PHE A 23 0.19 -21.02 -29.40
C PHE A 23 0.51 -20.10 -30.60
N VAL A 24 -0.40 -19.21 -31.00
CA VAL A 24 -0.20 -18.32 -32.17
C VAL A 24 0.40 -16.95 -31.78
N PHE A 25 0.34 -16.56 -30.50
CA PHE A 25 0.73 -15.20 -30.08
C PHE A 25 2.23 -14.99 -29.80
N PHE A 26 3.03 -16.05 -29.78
CA PHE A 26 4.46 -16.00 -29.38
C PHE A 26 5.47 -15.61 -30.48
N LEU A 27 5.03 -15.12 -31.65
CA LEU A 27 5.94 -14.85 -32.79
C LEU A 27 6.00 -13.39 -33.28
N VAL A 28 5.36 -12.42 -32.59
CA VAL A 28 5.30 -11.02 -33.06
C VAL A 28 6.09 -10.03 -32.18
N LEU A 29 6.40 -10.37 -30.92
CA LEU A 29 7.12 -9.47 -30.00
C LEU A 29 8.66 -9.62 -30.01
N GLY A 30 9.24 -9.95 -31.16
CA GLY A 30 10.64 -10.36 -31.30
C GLY A 30 11.54 -9.50 -32.20
N ILE A 31 11.09 -8.34 -32.71
CA ILE A 31 11.87 -7.52 -33.66
C ILE A 31 11.72 -6.00 -33.44
N VAL A 32 12.22 -5.45 -32.33
CA VAL A 32 12.69 -4.04 -32.25
C VAL A 32 13.86 -3.88 -31.25
N PHE A 33 15.05 -4.40 -31.56
CA PHE A 33 16.28 -3.96 -30.87
C PHE A 33 17.53 -4.09 -31.77
N ALA A 34 17.61 -3.26 -32.81
CA ALA A 34 18.79 -3.18 -33.68
C ALA A 34 18.86 -1.88 -34.50
N ALA A 35 18.91 -0.70 -33.87
CA ALA A 35 19.23 0.56 -34.54
C ALA A 35 19.73 1.66 -33.59
N ASN A 36 20.99 1.60 -33.18
CA ASN A 36 21.94 2.72 -33.26
C ASN A 36 23.33 2.23 -32.84
N GLY A 37 24.33 2.48 -33.69
CA GLY A 37 25.60 1.77 -33.65
C GLY A 37 26.67 2.40 -32.76
N ASN A 38 27.61 1.55 -32.33
CA ASN A 38 28.89 1.95 -31.74
C ASN A 38 29.99 1.99 -32.81
N PRO A 39 30.49 3.17 -33.22
CA PRO A 39 31.64 3.27 -34.12
C PRO A 39 32.96 3.23 -33.33
N PHE A 40 33.73 2.17 -33.49
CA PHE A 40 35.13 2.10 -33.05
C PHE A 40 36.00 3.12 -33.82
N SER A 41 36.98 3.72 -33.14
CA SER A 41 38.41 3.40 -33.37
C SER A 41 39.35 4.12 -32.40
N SER A 42 40.53 3.52 -32.19
CA SER A 42 41.52 3.84 -31.18
C SER A 42 42.71 4.68 -31.72
N ASP A 43 43.71 4.87 -30.85
CA ASP A 43 45.13 5.22 -31.11
C ASP A 43 45.48 6.73 -31.21
N ASN A 44 46.62 7.25 -30.72
CA ASN A 44 47.55 6.79 -29.66
C ASN A 44 48.54 7.96 -29.27
N ASP A 45 49.16 7.90 -28.09
CA ASP A 45 50.40 8.56 -27.60
C ASP A 45 50.77 10.04 -27.93
N SER A 46 50.99 10.87 -26.87
CA SER A 46 52.32 11.46 -26.51
C SER A 46 52.28 12.38 -25.26
N GLU A 47 53.32 12.31 -24.43
CA GLU A 47 53.52 12.89 -23.08
C GLU A 47 54.06 14.37 -23.01
N PRO A 48 54.68 14.90 -21.91
CA PRO A 48 54.13 15.27 -20.57
C PRO A 48 54.58 16.66 -20.03
N ALA A 49 54.02 17.12 -18.89
CA ALA A 49 54.61 18.01 -17.84
C ALA A 49 53.49 18.49 -16.88
N GLU A 50 53.65 18.78 -15.58
CA GLU A 50 54.70 18.54 -14.56
C GLU A 50 54.00 18.51 -13.16
N ILE A 51 54.51 17.67 -12.24
CA ILE A 51 54.72 17.86 -10.78
C ILE A 51 53.89 18.99 -10.07
N VAL A 52 53.13 18.72 -8.99
CA VAL A 52 53.59 18.84 -7.57
C VAL A 52 52.58 18.23 -6.56
N GLN A 53 53.09 17.84 -5.38
CA GLN A 53 52.42 17.20 -4.23
C GLN A 53 51.90 18.28 -3.21
N ALA A 54 51.26 18.03 -2.06
CA ALA A 54 51.16 16.81 -1.25
C ALA A 54 49.97 16.87 -0.23
N THR A 55 49.31 15.72 -0.02
CA THR A 55 49.23 15.05 1.30
C THR A 55 48.59 15.77 2.53
N VAL A 56 47.33 15.40 2.83
CA VAL A 56 46.85 14.79 4.12
C VAL A 56 46.58 15.65 5.39
N THR A 57 45.32 15.55 5.88
CA THR A 57 44.86 15.39 7.30
C THR A 57 44.29 16.55 8.16
N LEU A 58 43.05 16.27 8.63
CA LEU A 58 42.32 16.50 9.90
C LEU A 58 42.59 17.71 10.84
N GLU A 59 41.45 18.24 11.31
CA GLU A 59 41.02 18.37 12.73
C GLU A 59 40.92 19.74 13.45
N THR A 60 39.95 19.71 14.37
CA THR A 60 39.58 20.56 15.51
C THR A 60 39.16 22.02 15.34
N SER A 61 38.14 22.37 16.11
CA SER A 61 37.68 23.73 16.41
C SER A 61 37.15 23.76 17.85
N ASP A 62 38.05 24.04 18.79
CA ASP A 62 37.69 24.45 20.15
C ASP A 62 37.49 25.97 20.18
N THR A 63 36.46 26.47 20.87
CA THR A 63 36.50 27.69 21.72
C THR A 63 35.21 27.78 22.56
N ASP A 64 35.32 27.47 23.84
CA ASP A 64 34.49 27.95 24.97
C ASP A 64 35.21 29.19 25.60
N PRO A 65 34.78 29.90 26.70
CA PRO A 65 33.69 29.66 27.68
C PRO A 65 32.94 30.96 28.17
N ILE A 66 32.35 30.90 29.40
CA ILE A 66 31.98 31.99 30.39
C ILE A 66 30.48 32.38 30.45
N GLU A 67 29.75 32.47 31.58
CA GLU A 67 29.86 31.95 32.98
C GLU A 67 28.59 32.30 33.83
N GLN A 68 28.38 31.62 34.98
CA GLN A 68 27.68 32.07 36.24
C GLN A 68 26.15 32.41 36.26
N THR A 69 25.30 31.58 36.94
CA THR A 69 24.61 31.76 38.28
C THR A 69 23.29 32.59 38.23
N GLU A 70 22.27 32.52 39.14
CA GLU A 70 22.12 32.13 40.56
C GLU A 70 20.75 31.41 40.86
N ASP A 71 20.50 31.06 42.14
CA ASP A 71 19.32 30.37 42.70
C ASP A 71 18.02 31.19 42.78
N GLU A 72 16.84 30.53 42.87
CA GLU A 72 15.94 30.73 44.03
C GLU A 72 14.90 29.61 44.22
N ALA A 73 14.39 29.46 45.44
CA ALA A 73 13.32 28.53 45.81
C ALA A 73 12.10 29.30 46.38
N GLY A 74 10.88 28.89 46.01
CA GLY A 74 9.65 29.55 46.46
C GLY A 74 8.52 28.57 46.78
N SER A 75 8.04 28.57 48.03
CA SER A 75 6.93 27.76 48.53
C SER A 75 5.88 28.65 49.18
N ILE A 76 4.61 28.56 48.75
CA ILE A 76 3.42 29.05 49.47
C ILE A 76 2.25 28.05 49.28
N GLN A 77 1.28 28.11 50.20
CA GLN A 77 0.46 27.01 50.70
C GLN A 77 -1.03 27.41 50.89
N SER A 78 -1.94 26.45 50.70
CA SER A 78 -3.33 26.32 51.22
C SER A 78 -4.44 27.38 50.98
N GLY A 79 -5.67 26.86 50.89
CA GLY A 79 -6.97 27.57 50.93
C GLY A 79 -7.83 27.26 49.71
N ASP A 80 -9.13 26.97 49.77
CA ASP A 80 -10.06 26.79 50.90
C ASP A 80 -11.28 25.97 50.41
N ASP A 81 -12.10 25.42 51.31
CA ASP A 81 -13.29 24.63 50.97
C ASP A 81 -14.39 25.49 50.31
N SER A 82 -15.12 24.96 49.32
CA SER A 82 -16.48 25.41 49.00
C SER A 82 -17.32 24.38 48.22
N GLU A 83 -18.32 23.87 48.95
CA GLU A 83 -19.69 23.55 48.52
C GLU A 83 -19.95 22.55 47.39
N VAL A 84 -20.46 21.39 47.83
CA VAL A 84 -21.13 20.36 47.04
C VAL A 84 -22.36 20.94 46.33
N ASN A 85 -22.33 20.95 44.99
CA ASN A 85 -23.54 21.00 44.18
C ASN A 85 -23.69 19.69 43.38
N SER A 86 -24.44 18.74 43.94
CA SER A 86 -24.74 17.46 43.29
C SER A 86 -25.87 17.59 42.27
N GLU A 87 -25.61 18.32 41.19
CA GLU A 87 -26.40 18.15 39.96
C GLU A 87 -26.01 16.81 39.33
N LEU A 88 -27.04 15.97 39.11
CA LEU A 88 -26.89 14.64 38.52
C LEU A 88 -26.62 14.79 37.02
N SER A 89 -25.37 15.04 36.67
CA SER A 89 -24.87 14.79 35.32
C SER A 89 -25.07 13.32 35.00
N ASP A 90 -25.96 13.04 34.04
CA ASP A 90 -26.05 11.72 33.42
C ASP A 90 -24.77 11.52 32.61
N THR A 91 -23.79 10.84 33.23
CA THR A 91 -22.52 10.52 32.57
C THR A 91 -22.81 9.49 31.49
N GLU A 92 -23.03 9.97 30.26
CA GLU A 92 -23.04 9.14 29.07
C GLU A 92 -21.71 8.39 29.01
N VAL A 93 -21.74 7.11 29.38
CA VAL A 93 -20.54 6.27 29.40
C VAL A 93 -20.19 5.95 27.96
N SER A 94 -19.19 6.65 27.41
CA SER A 94 -18.67 6.36 26.09
C SER A 94 -18.37 4.85 25.95
N PRO A 95 -18.82 4.19 24.87
CA PRO A 95 -18.50 2.78 24.65
C PRO A 95 -16.99 2.58 24.61
N ILE A 96 -16.51 1.60 25.38
CA ILE A 96 -15.12 1.16 25.33
C ILE A 96 -15.00 0.22 24.14
N PHE A 97 -14.55 0.75 23.00
CA PHE A 97 -14.19 -0.07 21.84
C PHE A 97 -12.84 -0.76 22.07
N GLU A 98 -12.71 -2.00 21.59
CA GLU A 98 -11.42 -2.69 21.56
C GLU A 98 -10.57 -2.11 20.42
N MET A 99 -9.34 -1.71 20.70
CA MET A 99 -8.40 -1.27 19.66
C MET A 99 -8.06 -2.43 18.73
N VAL A 100 -8.28 -2.24 17.42
CA VAL A 100 -7.88 -3.17 16.37
C VAL A 100 -6.36 -3.37 16.41
N SER A 101 -5.91 -4.63 16.26
CA SER A 101 -4.50 -4.98 16.28
C SER A 101 -4.12 -5.71 15.00
N VAL A 102 -3.40 -5.02 14.12
CA VAL A 102 -2.90 -5.56 12.85
C VAL A 102 -1.80 -6.59 13.09
N LEU A 103 -1.87 -7.71 12.38
CA LEU A 103 -0.86 -8.77 12.35
C LEU A 103 0.23 -8.49 11.30
N GLY A 104 -0.20 -8.04 10.11
CA GLY A 104 0.67 -7.67 8.99
C GLY A 104 -0.14 -7.25 7.76
N ALA A 105 0.55 -7.02 6.65
CA ALA A 105 -0.05 -6.75 5.35
C ALA A 105 0.63 -7.58 4.25
N ASP A 106 -0.11 -7.90 3.19
CA ASP A 106 0.35 -8.61 2.00
C ASP A 106 -0.18 -7.92 0.73
N ASP A 107 0.58 -7.96 -0.37
CA ASP A 107 0.04 -7.63 -1.69
C ASP A 107 -0.98 -8.67 -2.15
N PHE A 108 -1.92 -8.27 -3.00
CA PHE A 108 -2.98 -9.14 -3.47
C PHE A 108 -3.21 -9.01 -4.97
N ASP A 109 -2.46 -9.79 -5.74
CA ASP A 109 -2.74 -10.03 -7.16
C ASP A 109 -3.04 -11.52 -7.43
N PRO A 110 -4.32 -11.95 -7.41
CA PRO A 110 -4.69 -13.34 -7.67
C PRO A 110 -4.51 -13.77 -9.14
N LEU A 111 -4.17 -12.85 -10.04
CA LEU A 111 -3.87 -13.11 -11.46
C LEU A 111 -2.40 -12.83 -11.82
N GLY A 112 -1.58 -12.49 -10.82
CA GLY A 112 -0.20 -12.01 -11.00
C GLY A 112 0.86 -13.08 -11.08
N ASP A 113 2.09 -12.63 -11.29
CA ASP A 113 3.32 -13.41 -11.24
C ASP A 113 4.20 -13.09 -10.02
N GLY A 114 3.74 -12.20 -9.12
CA GLY A 114 4.39 -11.90 -7.84
C GLY A 114 5.39 -10.74 -7.86
N VAL A 115 5.13 -9.70 -8.65
CA VAL A 115 6.03 -8.54 -8.87
C VAL A 115 5.57 -7.28 -8.10
N GLU A 116 4.56 -7.40 -7.23
CA GLU A 116 3.89 -6.31 -6.50
C GLU A 116 4.66 -5.77 -5.26
N HIS A 117 6.00 -5.68 -5.38
CA HIS A 117 6.91 -5.08 -4.39
C HIS A 117 6.67 -5.47 -2.91
N PRO A 118 6.64 -6.77 -2.56
CA PRO A 118 6.44 -7.23 -1.19
C PRO A 118 7.54 -6.74 -0.23
N GLU A 119 8.72 -6.37 -0.73
CA GLU A 119 9.80 -5.75 0.06
C GLU A 119 9.46 -4.35 0.62
N LEU A 120 8.34 -3.76 0.21
CA LEU A 120 7.84 -2.46 0.65
C LEU A 120 6.53 -2.55 1.44
N ILE A 121 5.97 -3.74 1.67
CA ILE A 121 4.59 -3.88 2.20
C ILE A 121 4.43 -3.35 3.63
N ASP A 122 5.49 -3.43 4.44
CA ASP A 122 5.52 -2.92 5.82
C ASP A 122 5.36 -1.38 5.89
N ASN A 123 5.69 -0.65 4.81
CA ASN A 123 5.50 0.81 4.68
C ASN A 123 4.02 1.23 4.78
N LEU A 124 3.08 0.28 4.66
CA LEU A 124 1.65 0.57 4.81
C LEU A 124 1.21 0.72 6.27
N LEU A 125 2.07 0.33 7.22
CA LEU A 125 1.75 0.14 8.64
C LEU A 125 2.75 0.83 9.58
N ASP A 126 3.71 1.62 9.07
CA ASP A 126 4.79 2.24 9.84
C ASP A 126 4.48 3.64 10.38
N GLU A 127 3.32 4.20 10.01
CA GLU A 127 2.85 5.56 10.33
C GLU A 127 3.72 6.69 9.73
N ASP A 128 4.55 6.42 8.72
CA ASP A 128 5.42 7.42 8.07
C ASP A 128 4.94 7.77 6.64
N PRO A 129 4.35 8.96 6.39
CA PRO A 129 3.86 9.34 5.07
C PRO A 129 4.98 9.60 4.03
N GLU A 130 6.27 9.56 4.41
CA GLU A 130 7.39 9.60 3.47
C GLU A 130 7.77 8.20 2.92
N THR A 131 7.32 7.11 3.55
CA THR A 131 7.46 5.75 3.02
C THR A 131 6.27 5.40 2.14
N ILE A 132 6.48 4.50 1.16
CA ILE A 132 5.48 4.18 0.13
C ILE A 132 5.60 2.71 -0.26
N TRP A 133 4.50 1.97 -0.23
CA TRP A 133 4.34 0.77 -1.06
C TRP A 133 3.75 1.17 -2.42
N TYR A 134 4.17 0.51 -3.49
CA TYR A 134 3.62 0.74 -4.81
C TYR A 134 3.49 -0.53 -5.62
N SER A 135 2.43 -0.59 -6.44
CA SER A 135 2.18 -1.74 -7.30
C SER A 135 3.20 -1.85 -8.44
N GLU A 136 3.16 -2.95 -9.18
CA GLU A 136 3.83 -3.06 -10.48
C GLU A 136 3.38 -1.93 -11.43
N THR A 137 4.12 -1.74 -12.53
CA THR A 137 3.84 -0.68 -13.50
C THR A 137 3.02 -1.19 -14.69
N TYR A 138 1.85 -0.59 -14.86
CA TYR A 138 0.82 -0.97 -15.83
C TYR A 138 0.79 -0.07 -17.08
N ALA A 139 0.25 -0.61 -18.18
CA ALA A 139 0.12 0.10 -19.44
C ALA A 139 -0.99 1.18 -19.45
N ASN A 140 -2.02 1.04 -18.61
CA ASN A 140 -3.11 2.01 -18.44
C ASN A 140 -3.72 1.90 -17.03
N ARG A 141 -4.56 2.86 -16.66
CA ARG A 141 -5.24 2.95 -15.34
C ARG A 141 -6.12 1.75 -14.99
N SER A 142 -6.58 0.99 -15.97
CA SER A 142 -7.36 -0.25 -15.80
C SER A 142 -6.49 -1.49 -16.02
N MET A 143 -5.21 -1.43 -15.63
CA MET A 143 -4.24 -2.54 -15.64
C MET A 143 -4.13 -3.26 -16.99
N GLY A 144 -4.20 -2.50 -18.08
CA GLY A 144 -4.15 -3.05 -19.45
C GLY A 144 -5.45 -3.72 -19.92
N GLY A 145 -6.48 -3.81 -19.08
CA GLY A 145 -7.67 -4.63 -19.30
C GLY A 145 -7.41 -6.14 -19.19
N LEU A 146 -6.32 -6.53 -18.51
CA LEU A 146 -5.89 -7.92 -18.36
C LEU A 146 -6.34 -8.55 -17.03
N LYS A 147 -6.37 -7.75 -15.96
CA LYS A 147 -6.85 -8.10 -14.62
C LYS A 147 -7.97 -7.12 -14.21
N ASP A 148 -8.92 -7.61 -13.41
CA ASP A 148 -10.05 -6.80 -12.91
C ASP A 148 -9.64 -5.84 -11.76
N GLY A 149 -8.42 -6.00 -11.24
CA GLY A 149 -7.83 -5.19 -10.17
C GLY A 149 -6.53 -5.77 -9.64
N VAL A 150 -5.98 -5.08 -8.65
CA VAL A 150 -4.90 -5.48 -7.73
C VAL A 150 -5.25 -4.93 -6.34
N GLY A 151 -4.77 -5.52 -5.25
CA GLY A 151 -5.09 -5.02 -3.91
C GLY A 151 -3.99 -5.16 -2.88
N VAL A 152 -4.34 -4.78 -1.66
CA VAL A 152 -3.57 -5.03 -0.43
C VAL A 152 -4.51 -5.68 0.59
N VAL A 153 -4.03 -6.72 1.25
CA VAL A 153 -4.68 -7.33 2.42
C VAL A 153 -4.05 -6.81 3.69
N ILE A 154 -4.87 -6.38 4.65
CA ILE A 154 -4.48 -6.14 6.04
C ILE A 154 -5.03 -7.31 6.86
N GLU A 155 -4.14 -8.14 7.44
CA GLU A 155 -4.52 -9.21 8.36
C GLU A 155 -4.50 -8.71 9.81
N LEU A 156 -5.52 -9.07 10.59
CA LEU A 156 -5.66 -8.69 11.99
C LEU A 156 -5.34 -9.89 12.90
N ARG A 157 -4.87 -9.64 14.12
CA ARG A 157 -4.48 -10.70 15.08
C ARG A 157 -5.61 -11.65 15.49
N LYS A 158 -6.86 -11.24 15.25
CA LYS A 158 -8.12 -11.98 15.43
C LYS A 158 -9.24 -11.18 14.73
N PRO A 159 -10.47 -11.70 14.64
CA PRO A 159 -11.61 -10.88 14.28
C PRO A 159 -11.89 -9.75 15.30
N TYR A 160 -12.17 -8.55 14.80
CA TYR A 160 -12.55 -7.35 15.56
C TYR A 160 -13.88 -6.80 15.04
N GLU A 161 -14.64 -6.08 15.89
CA GLU A 161 -15.67 -5.15 15.42
C GLU A 161 -14.98 -3.94 14.78
N LEU A 162 -15.33 -3.61 13.53
CA LEU A 162 -14.66 -2.57 12.74
C LEU A 162 -15.48 -1.27 12.74
N GLN A 163 -14.79 -0.14 12.58
CA GLN A 163 -15.37 1.20 12.43
C GLN A 163 -15.04 1.80 11.06
N ARG A 164 -13.79 1.69 10.60
CA ARG A 164 -13.37 2.21 9.28
C ARG A 164 -12.10 1.53 8.75
N VAL A 165 -11.90 1.69 7.45
CA VAL A 165 -10.57 1.65 6.82
C VAL A 165 -10.25 3.02 6.21
N ALA A 166 -9.05 3.53 6.45
CA ALA A 166 -8.52 4.72 5.81
C ALA A 166 -7.30 4.36 4.95
N ILE A 167 -7.19 5.00 3.79
CA ILE A 167 -6.14 4.77 2.79
C ILE A 167 -5.50 6.11 2.48
N GLU A 168 -4.19 6.21 2.65
CA GLU A 168 -3.41 7.41 2.37
C GLU A 168 -2.61 7.25 1.08
N THR A 169 -2.78 8.19 0.15
CA THR A 169 -2.19 8.10 -1.19
C THR A 169 -2.15 9.45 -1.90
N ALA A 170 -1.08 9.69 -2.64
CA ALA A 170 -0.95 10.82 -3.56
C ALA A 170 -1.62 10.56 -4.94
N ASN A 171 -2.06 9.34 -5.24
CA ASN A 171 -2.76 9.03 -6.48
C ASN A 171 -4.12 9.73 -6.51
N THR A 172 -4.39 10.53 -7.54
CA THR A 172 -5.68 11.18 -7.75
C THR A 172 -6.51 10.43 -8.79
N GLY A 173 -7.84 10.49 -8.67
CA GLY A 173 -8.77 9.93 -9.66
C GLY A 173 -8.95 8.41 -9.63
N TRP A 174 -8.46 7.71 -8.60
CA TRP A 174 -8.52 6.24 -8.49
C TRP A 174 -9.89 5.71 -8.03
N SER A 175 -10.10 4.40 -8.19
CA SER A 175 -11.30 3.71 -7.70
C SER A 175 -10.98 2.30 -7.21
N GLY A 176 -11.84 1.80 -6.33
CA GLY A 176 -11.65 0.50 -5.71
C GLY A 176 -12.86 0.02 -4.90
N GLU A 177 -12.68 -1.10 -4.23
CA GLU A 177 -13.67 -1.79 -3.42
C GLU A 177 -13.03 -2.30 -2.12
N ILE A 178 -13.81 -2.35 -1.04
CA ILE A 178 -13.39 -2.92 0.23
C ILE A 178 -14.11 -4.25 0.44
N PHE A 179 -13.36 -5.27 0.88
CA PHE A 179 -13.91 -6.55 1.33
C PHE A 179 -13.45 -6.86 2.75
N VAL A 180 -14.25 -7.62 3.50
CA VAL A 180 -13.97 -8.02 4.89
C VAL A 180 -14.25 -9.51 5.02
N ALA A 181 -13.33 -10.24 5.65
CA ALA A 181 -13.42 -11.68 5.88
C ALA A 181 -12.87 -12.08 7.25
N ASP A 182 -13.12 -13.31 7.70
CA ASP A 182 -12.56 -13.84 8.97
C ASP A 182 -11.03 -14.05 8.91
N SER A 183 -10.47 -14.24 7.70
CA SER A 183 -9.04 -14.39 7.42
C SER A 183 -8.73 -13.99 5.97
N PRO A 184 -7.46 -13.77 5.60
CA PRO A 184 -7.06 -13.58 4.20
C PRO A 184 -7.54 -14.72 3.30
N GLN A 185 -7.91 -14.39 2.06
CA GLN A 185 -8.32 -15.36 1.03
C GLN A 185 -7.48 -15.18 -0.24
N SER A 186 -7.08 -16.28 -0.86
CA SER A 186 -6.20 -16.28 -2.06
C SER A 186 -6.89 -15.97 -3.39
N ALA A 187 -8.21 -15.78 -3.40
CA ALA A 187 -8.98 -15.47 -4.61
C ALA A 187 -10.11 -14.48 -4.28
N LEU A 188 -10.30 -13.47 -5.13
CA LEU A 188 -11.27 -12.39 -4.88
C LEU A 188 -12.69 -12.92 -4.58
N ALA A 189 -13.15 -13.93 -5.32
CA ALA A 189 -14.47 -14.52 -5.12
C ALA A 189 -14.68 -15.18 -3.73
N ALA A 190 -13.61 -15.53 -3.00
CA ALA A 190 -13.70 -16.09 -1.66
C ALA A 190 -13.85 -15.02 -0.56
N TRP A 191 -13.54 -13.75 -0.87
CA TRP A 191 -13.82 -12.60 0.01
C TRP A 191 -15.32 -12.26 0.11
N GLY A 192 -16.15 -12.82 -0.78
CA GLY A 192 -17.60 -12.60 -0.78
C GLY A 192 -17.99 -11.33 -1.55
N ALA A 193 -18.95 -10.58 -1.01
CA ALA A 193 -19.41 -9.32 -1.60
C ALA A 193 -18.60 -8.14 -1.06
N SER A 194 -18.36 -7.14 -1.90
CA SER A 194 -17.81 -5.86 -1.47
C SER A 194 -18.72 -5.22 -0.42
N VAL A 195 -18.11 -4.68 0.63
CA VAL A 195 -18.78 -3.96 1.72
C VAL A 195 -18.81 -2.44 1.50
N GLY A 196 -18.04 -1.94 0.52
CA GLY A 196 -18.02 -0.52 0.16
C GLY A 196 -17.20 -0.27 -1.11
N SER A 197 -17.59 0.75 -1.88
CA SER A 197 -16.89 1.17 -3.10
C SER A 197 -16.28 2.56 -2.93
N ILE A 198 -15.12 2.78 -3.55
CA ILE A 198 -14.34 4.01 -3.49
C ILE A 198 -14.25 4.64 -4.88
N THR A 199 -14.41 5.96 -4.93
CA THR A 199 -14.07 6.79 -6.10
C THR A 199 -13.43 8.07 -5.56
N SER A 200 -12.10 8.15 -5.55
CA SER A 200 -11.37 9.26 -4.96
C SER A 200 -10.82 10.20 -6.03
N SER A 201 -11.17 11.49 -5.94
CA SER A 201 -10.64 12.52 -6.85
C SER A 201 -9.38 13.22 -6.32
N GLN A 202 -8.98 13.00 -5.06
CA GLN A 202 -8.03 13.87 -4.36
C GLN A 202 -6.87 13.15 -3.63
N GLY A 203 -6.73 11.84 -3.76
CA GLY A 203 -5.78 11.08 -2.94
C GLY A 203 -6.52 10.18 -1.97
N ASN A 204 -6.41 10.49 -0.68
CA ASN A 204 -6.91 9.67 0.41
C ASN A 204 -8.39 9.26 0.29
N ALA A 205 -8.72 8.13 0.89
CA ALA A 205 -10.09 7.62 1.02
C ALA A 205 -10.35 7.09 2.43
N THR A 206 -11.61 7.07 2.84
CA THR A 206 -12.06 6.42 4.08
C THR A 206 -13.40 5.76 3.83
N VAL A 207 -13.55 4.51 4.28
CA VAL A 207 -14.78 3.73 4.17
C VAL A 207 -15.24 3.36 5.57
N ASP A 208 -16.51 3.64 5.86
CA ASP A 208 -17.18 3.24 7.10
C ASP A 208 -17.43 1.73 7.10
N LEU A 209 -16.98 1.06 8.16
CA LEU A 209 -17.12 -0.39 8.39
C LEU A 209 -17.97 -0.68 9.64
N THR A 210 -18.63 0.33 10.22
CA THR A 210 -19.39 0.23 11.46
C THR A 210 -20.40 -0.92 11.44
N GLY A 211 -20.28 -1.82 12.42
CA GLY A 211 -21.17 -2.99 12.55
C GLY A 211 -20.76 -4.20 11.72
N LEU A 212 -19.61 -4.14 11.03
CA LEU A 212 -18.95 -5.30 10.45
C LEU A 212 -18.00 -5.94 11.49
N THR A 213 -17.75 -7.23 11.30
CA THR A 213 -16.74 -7.97 12.07
C THR A 213 -15.89 -8.75 11.07
N GLY A 214 -14.57 -8.74 11.25
CA GLY A 214 -13.65 -9.49 10.39
C GLY A 214 -12.24 -9.55 10.96
N GLY A 215 -11.48 -10.55 10.52
CA GLY A 215 -10.06 -10.76 10.83
C GLY A 215 -9.13 -10.35 9.68
N ALA A 216 -9.66 -9.98 8.51
CA ALA A 216 -8.88 -9.39 7.43
C ALA A 216 -9.72 -8.39 6.62
N VAL A 217 -9.05 -7.36 6.08
CA VAL A 217 -9.62 -6.35 5.18
C VAL A 217 -8.82 -6.35 3.88
N LEU A 218 -9.50 -6.40 2.73
CA LEU A 218 -8.88 -6.23 1.42
C LEU A 218 -9.28 -4.87 0.85
N VAL A 219 -8.29 -4.06 0.48
CA VAL A 219 -8.45 -2.89 -0.39
C VAL A 219 -8.16 -3.32 -1.82
N TRP A 220 -9.18 -3.38 -2.67
CA TRP A 220 -9.09 -3.83 -4.06
C TRP A 220 -9.18 -2.63 -5.02
N PHE A 221 -8.09 -2.32 -5.71
CA PHE A 221 -8.00 -1.22 -6.67
C PHE A 221 -8.45 -1.68 -8.06
N THR A 222 -9.52 -1.07 -8.56
CA THR A 222 -10.10 -1.34 -9.89
C THR A 222 -9.68 -0.30 -10.93
N ASP A 223 -9.20 0.86 -10.47
CA ASP A 223 -8.65 1.91 -11.32
C ASP A 223 -7.52 2.64 -10.59
N LEU A 224 -6.34 2.73 -11.22
CA LEU A 224 -5.11 3.24 -10.62
C LEU A 224 -4.99 4.77 -10.62
N GLY A 225 -5.94 5.49 -11.22
CA GLY A 225 -6.02 6.95 -11.24
C GLY A 225 -5.39 7.65 -12.45
N ASP A 226 -5.17 8.96 -12.30
CA ASP A 226 -4.90 9.90 -13.39
C ASP A 226 -3.41 10.07 -13.74
N LYS A 227 -2.51 9.36 -13.03
CA LYS A 227 -1.05 9.43 -13.28
C LYS A 227 -0.75 8.99 -14.73
N PRO A 228 -0.06 9.77 -15.56
CA PRO A 228 0.16 9.43 -16.96
C PRO A 228 1.31 8.40 -17.17
N PRO A 229 1.32 7.64 -18.28
CA PRO A 229 2.42 6.74 -18.64
C PRO A 229 3.78 7.47 -18.76
N PRO A 230 4.91 6.77 -18.59
CA PRO A 230 5.04 5.31 -18.53
C PRO A 230 4.83 4.68 -17.14
N GLY A 231 4.59 5.47 -16.08
CA GLY A 231 4.52 4.98 -14.70
C GLY A 231 3.12 5.01 -14.10
N ILE A 232 2.23 4.12 -14.56
CA ILE A 232 0.90 3.93 -13.95
C ILE A 232 0.98 2.77 -12.96
N ARG A 233 0.74 3.07 -11.69
CA ARG A 233 0.76 2.13 -10.56
C ARG A 233 -0.03 2.75 -9.41
N MET A 234 -0.49 1.94 -8.47
CA MET A 234 -0.94 2.47 -7.19
C MET A 234 0.28 2.84 -6.35
N GLU A 235 0.23 3.93 -5.60
CA GLU A 235 1.25 4.35 -4.63
C GLU A 235 0.52 4.68 -3.32
N ILE A 236 0.88 4.06 -2.21
CA ILE A 236 0.15 4.16 -0.93
C ILE A 236 1.17 4.39 0.18
N SER A 237 0.91 5.37 1.04
CA SER A 237 1.78 5.74 2.17
C SER A 237 1.25 5.29 3.52
N GLY A 238 0.06 4.69 3.57
CA GLY A 238 -0.50 4.17 4.81
C GLY A 238 -1.90 3.57 4.63
N ILE A 239 -2.19 2.53 5.41
CA ILE A 239 -3.55 1.99 5.58
C ILE A 239 -3.82 1.79 7.08
N GLU A 240 -4.87 2.44 7.57
CA GLU A 240 -5.33 2.32 8.96
C GLU A 240 -6.65 1.54 9.00
N VAL A 241 -6.74 0.53 9.88
CA VAL A 241 -7.99 -0.18 10.21
C VAL A 241 -8.28 -0.01 11.69
N SER A 242 -9.48 0.49 12.01
CA SER A 242 -9.95 0.78 13.37
C SER A 242 -11.40 0.36 13.56
#